data_AF-A0A975IUH2-F1
#
_entry.id   AF-A0A975IUH2-F1
#
_cell.length_a   1.000
_cell.length_b   1.000
_cell.length_c   1.000
_cell.angle_alpha   90.00
_cell.angle_beta   90.00
_cell.angle_gamma   90.00
#
_symmetry.space_group_name_H-M   'P 1'
#
loop_
_entity.id
_entity.type
_entity.pdbx_description
1 polymer ?
#
loop_
_entity_poly.entity_id
_entity_poly.type
_entity_poly.pdbx_seq_one_letter_code
_entity_poly.pdbx_strand_id
1 'polypeptide(L)'
;MPKLTKTLVKDAPAPAAGETFIWDTEVKGFGVRIRASGVKTYIVQYRNADGLSRRMVIGQASTLIAETARKLARKQLGAVAGGQDPSAERKAMRAGATVSEMCDWYLEEARAGRLLSRNRQPMKASSLQVDESRIKEHIKPLLGARAIRAITLADIERLQADIAAGKSAASKRRKGRGGNTRGGAGAASRCVATLRAIFGHAVRWGLIGANPALGVRQLPLERRTRRLSEAEIVRLGETMRSREYEADLPAGLASIQLILLTGFRRSEALGLRYAWLDAHCVRFPDTKTGKQLRIIGQTAKALVDLQRQTPDRDYVFPSERNDGHLIAADRVLQRLCVTAELSGVSLHTLRHTFASVAADLGYTELTIAGLLGHAAQGVTQRYVHVDRALVMAADHISAHIADLLGLKVIDQQPSVEPVATQVHREALSPPRELNGHAMPRPIELATRGPAASAISDATPLRPIRNDVDYDEAASAYRRYLSAAPLPGTEAANRAEVLRLLICTYEEARRPAANHPAAALIRVMDSQGKTERDLAMLVGAIGASEILSGARTLTVDHLRQLRSEWGVPAASLV
;
A
#
# COMPACT_ATOMS: atom_id res chain seq x y z
N MET A 1 -17.54 36.36 28.41
CA MET A 1 -16.56 35.66 27.54
C MET A 1 -17.32 34.90 26.47
N PRO A 2 -16.81 34.75 25.23
CA PRO A 2 -17.49 33.99 24.18
C PRO A 2 -17.02 32.51 24.13
N LYS A 3 -17.88 31.62 23.62
CA LYS A 3 -17.46 30.28 23.22
C LYS A 3 -16.54 30.38 22.00
N LEU A 4 -15.37 29.77 22.05
CA LEU A 4 -14.45 29.75 20.92
C LEU A 4 -15.02 28.87 19.80
N THR A 5 -15.51 29.52 18.75
CA THR A 5 -15.96 28.89 17.50
C THR A 5 -14.90 29.08 16.40
N LYS A 6 -14.98 28.27 15.34
CA LYS A 6 -14.08 28.40 14.17
C LYS A 6 -14.13 29.81 13.59
N THR A 7 -15.33 30.38 13.47
CA THR A 7 -15.58 31.73 12.96
C THR A 7 -14.94 32.79 13.87
N LEU A 8 -15.23 32.73 15.17
CA LEU A 8 -14.70 33.69 16.13
C LEU A 8 -13.16 33.67 16.19
N VAL A 9 -12.55 32.49 16.13
CA VAL A 9 -11.07 32.38 16.09
C VAL A 9 -10.53 32.91 14.77
N LYS A 10 -11.19 32.67 13.63
CA LYS A 10 -10.75 33.18 12.32
C LYS A 10 -10.81 34.70 12.25
N ASP A 11 -11.87 35.31 12.76
CA ASP A 11 -12.16 36.74 12.59
C ASP A 11 -11.56 37.61 13.71
N ALA A 12 -11.04 37.00 14.78
CA ALA A 12 -10.42 37.74 15.86
C ALA A 12 -9.23 38.60 15.37
N PRO A 13 -9.22 39.92 15.62
CA PRO A 13 -8.20 40.82 15.12
C PRO A 13 -6.85 40.59 15.79
N ALA A 14 -5.77 40.82 15.04
CA ALA A 14 -4.42 40.84 15.60
C ALA A 14 -4.20 42.15 16.39
N PRO A 15 -3.54 42.11 17.56
CA PRO A 15 -3.22 43.32 18.31
C PRO A 15 -2.12 44.14 17.61
N ALA A 16 -2.13 45.46 17.79
CA ALA A 16 -1.12 46.36 17.22
C ALA A 16 0.31 46.06 17.72
N ALA A 17 0.46 45.58 18.96
CA ALA A 17 1.72 45.09 19.51
C ALA A 17 1.46 43.99 20.56
N GLY A 18 2.40 43.06 20.71
CA GLY A 18 2.34 42.03 21.75
C GLY A 18 1.42 40.83 21.43
N GLU A 19 0.69 40.37 22.44
CA GLU A 19 -0.24 39.25 22.33
C GLU A 19 -1.55 39.50 23.10
N THR A 20 -2.66 39.04 22.53
CA THR A 20 -4.00 39.10 23.13
C THR A 20 -4.54 37.69 23.32
N PHE A 21 -5.39 37.50 24.33
CA PHE A 21 -5.97 36.22 24.69
C PHE A 21 -7.49 36.30 24.66
N ILE A 22 -8.11 35.30 24.04
CA ILE A 22 -9.55 35.10 24.09
C ILE A 22 -9.81 33.76 24.77
N TRP A 23 -10.50 33.79 25.91
CA TRP A 23 -10.78 32.61 26.71
C TRP A 23 -12.14 32.01 26.39
N ASP A 24 -12.21 30.68 26.42
CA ASP A 24 -13.41 29.90 26.16
C ASP A 24 -14.32 29.85 27.38
N THR A 25 -15.63 29.86 27.15
CA THR A 25 -16.63 29.73 28.23
C THR A 25 -16.89 28.30 28.68
N GLU A 26 -16.70 27.30 27.82
CA GLU A 26 -17.02 25.91 28.18
C GLU A 26 -15.90 25.22 28.95
N VAL A 27 -14.65 25.66 28.79
CA VAL A 27 -13.50 25.06 29.46
C VAL A 27 -12.68 26.16 30.10
N LYS A 28 -12.79 26.28 31.43
CA LYS A 28 -12.05 27.26 32.23
C LYS A 28 -10.55 27.05 32.02
N GLY A 29 -9.86 28.12 31.65
CA GLY A 29 -8.43 28.09 31.34
C GLY A 29 -8.09 27.70 29.91
N PHE A 30 -9.02 27.25 29.07
CA PHE A 30 -8.77 27.07 27.63
C PHE A 30 -8.98 28.39 26.88
N GLY A 31 -8.08 28.72 25.96
CA GLY A 31 -8.14 29.98 25.22
C GLY A 31 -7.40 29.93 23.89
N VAL A 32 -7.52 30.99 23.10
CA VAL A 32 -6.67 31.25 21.94
C VAL A 32 -5.80 32.47 22.20
N ARG A 33 -4.51 32.34 21.88
CA ARG A 33 -3.52 33.41 21.91
C ARG A 33 -3.32 33.93 20.50
N ILE A 34 -3.40 35.24 20.32
CA ILE A 34 -3.26 35.95 19.05
C ILE A 34 -2.06 36.88 19.19
N ARG A 35 -1.04 36.69 18.34
CA ARG A 35 0.14 37.57 18.30
C ARG A 35 -0.08 38.73 17.32
N ALA A 36 0.68 39.80 17.47
CA ALA A 36 0.72 40.91 16.50
C ALA A 36 1.01 40.46 15.06
N SER A 37 1.73 39.34 14.88
CA SER A 37 1.95 38.70 13.57
C SER A 37 0.73 38.00 12.97
N GLY A 38 -0.43 38.02 13.65
CA GLY A 38 -1.64 37.32 13.23
C GLY A 38 -1.67 35.82 13.53
N VAL A 39 -0.58 35.26 14.08
CA VAL A 39 -0.53 33.83 14.43
C VAL A 39 -1.45 33.54 15.62
N LYS A 40 -2.38 32.59 15.42
CA LYS A 40 -3.38 32.17 16.40
C LYS A 40 -3.07 30.77 16.92
N THR A 41 -2.95 30.63 18.23
CA THR A 41 -2.53 29.38 18.89
C THR A 41 -3.43 29.08 20.08
N TYR A 42 -4.05 27.91 20.09
CA TYR A 42 -4.80 27.44 21.25
C TYR A 42 -3.87 27.13 22.41
N ILE A 43 -4.27 27.59 23.59
CA ILE A 43 -3.55 27.42 24.84
C ILE A 43 -4.48 26.93 25.95
N VAL A 44 -3.89 26.36 26.99
CA VAL A 44 -4.56 26.07 28.25
C VAL A 44 -3.73 26.68 29.39
N GLN A 45 -4.39 27.41 30.28
CA GLN A 45 -3.85 27.97 31.50
C GLN A 45 -4.36 27.17 32.69
N TYR A 46 -3.44 26.72 33.54
CA TYR A 46 -3.75 25.94 34.73
C TYR A 46 -2.82 26.34 35.88
N ARG A 47 -3.12 25.87 37.10
CA ARG A 47 -2.21 25.94 38.24
C ARG A 47 -1.62 24.55 38.47
N ASN A 48 -0.31 24.47 38.67
CA ASN A 48 0.33 23.21 39.02
C ASN A 48 0.18 22.93 40.53
N ALA A 49 0.69 21.77 40.98
CA ALA A 49 0.67 21.37 42.38
C ALA A 49 1.36 22.38 43.32
N ASP A 50 2.35 23.13 42.81
CA ASP A 50 3.07 24.18 43.54
C ASP A 50 2.31 25.54 43.58
N GLY A 51 1.06 25.58 43.11
CA GLY A 51 0.23 26.79 43.08
C GLY A 51 0.60 27.82 42.00
N LEU A 52 1.61 27.53 41.18
CA LEU A 52 2.09 28.43 40.12
C LEU A 52 1.21 28.35 38.88
N SER A 53 0.83 29.51 38.33
CA SER A 53 0.09 29.53 37.06
C SER A 53 1.03 29.23 35.89
N ARG A 54 0.62 28.28 35.06
CA ARG A 54 1.34 27.84 33.86
C ARG A 54 0.41 27.94 32.65
N ARG A 55 1.00 28.22 31.49
CA ARG A 55 0.30 28.23 30.20
C ARG A 55 0.96 27.22 29.26
N MET A 56 0.15 26.39 28.65
CA MET A 56 0.58 25.33 27.75
C MET A 56 -0.08 25.49 26.37
N VAL A 57 0.69 25.28 25.31
CA VAL A 57 0.18 25.29 23.95
C VAL A 57 -0.49 23.95 23.63
N ILE A 58 -1.70 24.01 23.07
CA ILE A 58 -2.45 22.85 22.56
C ILE A 58 -2.18 22.66 21.06
N GLY A 59 -2.08 23.75 20.29
CA GLY A 59 -1.69 23.73 18.88
C GLY A 59 -2.16 24.98 18.12
N GLN A 60 -1.77 25.11 16.86
CA GLN A 60 -2.11 26.28 16.03
C GLN A 60 -3.55 26.19 15.51
N ALA A 61 -4.20 27.35 15.36
CA ALA A 61 -5.56 27.41 14.83
C ALA A 61 -5.66 27.14 13.32
N SER A 62 -4.52 27.13 12.61
CA SER A 62 -4.41 26.70 11.22
C SER A 62 -4.53 25.18 11.07
N THR A 63 -4.14 24.41 12.08
CA THR A 63 -4.08 22.94 12.03
C THR A 63 -5.14 22.26 12.90
N LEU A 64 -5.66 22.94 13.91
CA LEU A 64 -6.68 22.42 14.82
C LEU A 64 -7.95 23.26 14.76
N ILE A 65 -9.10 22.59 14.76
CA ILE A 65 -10.40 23.24 14.98
C ILE A 65 -10.65 23.42 16.48
N ALA A 66 -11.39 24.47 16.86
CA ALA A 66 -11.63 24.85 18.25
C ALA A 66 -12.23 23.72 19.09
N GLU A 67 -13.10 22.89 18.50
CA GLU A 67 -13.72 21.75 19.17
C GLU A 67 -12.72 20.65 19.52
N THR A 68 -11.87 20.25 18.58
CA THR A 68 -10.78 19.29 18.82
C THR A 68 -9.79 19.83 19.84
N ALA A 69 -9.43 21.11 19.73
CA ALA A 69 -8.54 21.78 20.69
C ALA A 69 -9.17 21.81 22.10
N ARG A 70 -10.48 22.02 22.21
CA ARG A 70 -11.22 21.97 23.49
C ARG A 70 -11.21 20.57 24.10
N LYS A 71 -11.43 19.51 23.30
CA LYS A 71 -11.35 18.12 23.77
C LYS A 71 -9.94 17.78 24.30
N LEU A 72 -8.91 18.22 23.59
CA LEU A 72 -7.52 18.07 24.02
C LEU A 72 -7.25 18.86 25.31
N ALA A 73 -7.77 20.09 25.43
CA ALA A 73 -7.63 20.90 26.63
C ALA A 73 -8.29 20.25 27.86
N ARG A 74 -9.51 19.70 27.74
CA ARG A 74 -10.17 18.95 28.84
C ARG A 74 -9.34 17.78 29.31
N LYS A 75 -8.77 17.00 28.39
CA LYS A 75 -7.91 15.86 28.71
C LYS A 75 -6.66 16.29 29.48
N GLN A 76 -6.03 17.39 29.06
CA GLN A 76 -4.83 17.92 29.71
C GLN A 76 -5.14 18.51 31.10
N LEU A 77 -6.27 19.21 31.25
CA LEU A 77 -6.73 19.70 32.56
C LEU A 77 -7.10 18.54 33.50
N GLY A 78 -7.63 17.43 32.98
CA GLY A 78 -7.86 16.21 33.74
C GLY A 78 -6.57 15.58 34.26
N ALA A 79 -5.50 15.55 33.43
CA ALA A 79 -4.18 15.10 33.86
C ALA A 79 -3.60 16.00 34.98
N VAL A 80 -3.79 17.32 34.87
CA VAL A 80 -3.39 18.28 35.91
C VAL A 80 -4.17 18.07 37.22
N ALA A 81 -5.48 17.81 37.13
CA ALA A 81 -6.29 17.48 38.30
C ALA A 81 -5.86 16.17 38.98
N GLY A 82 -5.28 15.23 38.22
CA GLY A 82 -4.66 14.00 38.74
C GLY A 82 -3.25 14.19 39.32
N GLY A 83 -2.78 15.42 39.51
CA GLY A 83 -1.47 15.72 40.12
C GLY A 83 -0.29 15.75 39.14
N GLN A 84 -0.52 15.59 37.83
CA GLN A 84 0.55 15.68 36.82
C GLN A 84 0.79 17.15 36.45
N ASP A 85 2.02 17.55 36.12
CA ASP A 85 2.30 18.86 35.51
C ASP A 85 2.85 18.67 34.08
N PRO A 86 1.96 18.62 33.06
CA PRO A 86 2.35 18.41 31.66
C PRO A 86 3.32 19.48 31.10
N SER A 87 3.35 20.68 31.68
CA SER A 87 4.30 21.74 31.32
C SER A 87 5.64 21.57 32.05
N ALA A 88 5.67 21.04 33.26
CA ALA A 88 6.92 20.69 33.93
C ALA A 88 7.56 19.45 33.29
N GLU A 89 6.79 18.43 32.91
CA GLU A 89 7.29 17.27 32.15
C GLU A 89 7.83 17.67 30.75
N ARG A 90 7.10 18.54 30.02
CA ARG A 90 7.61 19.09 28.75
C ARG A 90 8.80 20.04 28.93
N LYS A 91 8.94 20.71 30.08
CA LYS A 91 10.07 21.60 30.38
C LYS A 91 11.28 20.81 30.91
N ALA A 92 11.07 19.71 31.62
CA ALA A 92 12.09 18.74 32.00
C ALA A 92 12.70 18.09 30.76
N MET A 93 11.88 17.73 29.76
CA MET A 93 12.39 17.30 28.45
C MET A 93 13.20 18.38 27.68
N ARG A 94 12.96 19.67 27.94
CA ARG A 94 13.65 20.77 27.26
C ARG A 94 15.07 21.04 27.77
N ALA A 95 15.45 20.53 28.95
CA ALA A 95 16.72 20.88 29.60
C ALA A 95 17.56 19.64 29.93
N GLY A 96 17.90 18.83 28.91
CA GLY A 96 18.89 17.76 29.07
C GLY A 96 18.42 16.36 28.69
N ALA A 97 17.22 16.20 28.13
CA ALA A 97 16.76 14.90 27.66
C ALA A 97 17.80 14.24 26.75
N THR A 98 18.06 12.97 27.02
CA THR A 98 18.95 12.10 26.28
C THR A 98 18.22 11.50 25.08
N VAL A 99 18.97 10.99 24.11
CA VAL A 99 18.38 10.26 22.98
C VAL A 99 17.61 9.03 23.47
N SER A 100 18.05 8.38 24.55
CA SER A 100 17.34 7.24 25.13
C SER A 100 15.94 7.61 25.61
N GLU A 101 15.83 8.69 26.40
CA GLU A 101 14.53 9.17 26.92
C GLU A 101 13.60 9.59 25.78
N MET A 102 14.15 10.21 24.73
CA MET A 102 13.36 10.56 23.54
C MET A 102 12.87 9.32 22.77
N CYS A 103 13.68 8.27 22.71
CA CYS A 103 13.27 7.00 22.13
C CYS A 103 12.17 6.32 22.96
N ASP A 104 12.26 6.38 24.30
CA ASP A 104 11.26 5.83 25.20
C ASP A 104 9.93 6.56 25.07
N TRP A 105 9.96 7.89 25.07
CA TRP A 105 8.81 8.73 24.77
C TRP A 105 8.17 8.36 23.43
N TYR A 106 8.97 8.24 22.37
CA TYR A 106 8.45 7.87 21.04
C TYR A 106 7.71 6.53 21.08
N LEU A 107 8.29 5.51 21.72
CA LEU A 107 7.68 4.18 21.83
C LEU A 107 6.40 4.21 22.67
N GLU A 108 6.38 4.94 23.77
CA GLU A 108 5.22 5.08 24.64
C GLU A 108 4.05 5.77 23.89
N GLU A 109 4.32 6.90 23.25
CA GLU A 109 3.34 7.66 22.48
C GLU A 109 2.81 6.87 21.28
N ALA A 110 3.69 6.12 20.62
CA ALA A 110 3.31 5.32 19.48
C ALA A 110 2.46 4.10 19.88
N ARG A 111 2.79 3.43 21.00
CA ARG A 111 1.96 2.34 21.57
C ARG A 111 0.59 2.84 22.01
N ALA A 112 0.52 4.06 22.53
CA ALA A 112 -0.74 4.68 22.89
C ALA A 112 -1.56 5.19 21.70
N GLY A 113 -1.10 4.97 20.45
CA GLY A 113 -1.79 5.40 19.24
C GLY A 113 -1.80 6.91 19.03
N ARG A 114 -0.97 7.67 19.77
CA ARG A 114 -0.90 9.13 19.73
C ARG A 114 0.01 9.63 18.61
N LEU A 115 0.92 8.78 18.13
CA LEU A 115 1.73 9.06 16.95
C LEU A 115 1.10 8.47 15.69
N LEU A 116 0.85 9.34 14.71
CA LEU A 116 0.30 8.97 13.42
C LEU A 116 1.43 8.65 12.43
N SER A 117 1.24 7.58 11.67
CA SER A 117 2.05 7.23 10.50
C SER A 117 1.81 8.21 9.34
N ARG A 118 2.57 8.04 8.24
CA ARG A 118 2.41 8.83 7.01
C ARG A 118 0.97 8.84 6.47
N ASN A 119 0.22 7.77 6.70
CA ASN A 119 -1.16 7.62 6.24
C ASN A 119 -2.19 8.20 7.22
N ARG A 120 -1.75 9.01 8.21
CA ARG A 120 -2.59 9.61 9.26
C ARG A 120 -3.32 8.60 10.14
N GLN A 121 -2.85 7.37 10.15
CA GLN A 121 -3.36 6.28 11.00
C GLN A 121 -2.36 5.99 12.13
N PRO A 122 -2.83 5.48 13.29
CA PRO A 122 -1.94 4.96 14.32
C PRO A 122 -0.92 3.98 13.74
N MET A 123 0.28 3.97 14.32
CA MET A 123 1.33 3.06 13.88
C MET A 123 0.94 1.61 14.15
N LYS A 124 1.14 0.73 13.16
CA LYS A 124 0.86 -0.71 13.32
C LYS A 124 1.81 -1.34 14.34
N ALA A 125 1.31 -2.27 15.15
CA ALA A 125 2.09 -2.99 16.16
C ALA A 125 3.37 -3.63 15.57
N SER A 126 3.29 -4.21 14.37
CA SER A 126 4.44 -4.80 13.68
C SER A 126 5.51 -3.76 13.30
N SER A 127 5.11 -2.53 12.98
CA SER A 127 6.06 -1.44 12.70
C SER A 127 6.72 -0.95 13.98
N LEU A 128 5.96 -0.89 15.08
CA LEU A 128 6.47 -0.54 16.40
C LEU A 128 7.49 -1.56 16.92
N GLN A 129 7.21 -2.85 16.76
CA GLN A 129 8.15 -3.91 17.15
C GLN A 129 9.49 -3.79 16.41
N VAL A 130 9.43 -3.41 15.12
CA VAL A 130 10.62 -3.21 14.30
C VAL A 130 11.39 -1.96 14.72
N ASP A 131 10.71 -0.85 15.01
CA ASP A 131 11.35 0.36 15.53
C ASP A 131 11.95 0.14 16.92
N GLU A 132 11.24 -0.55 17.81
CA GLU A 132 11.70 -0.93 19.14
C GLU A 132 12.97 -1.78 19.08
N SER A 133 13.01 -2.77 18.17
CA SER A 133 14.21 -3.57 17.94
C SER A 133 15.39 -2.69 17.51
N ARG A 134 15.21 -1.76 16.56
CA ARG A 134 16.30 -0.86 16.13
C ARG A 134 16.75 0.08 17.24
N ILE A 135 15.80 0.62 18.00
CA ILE A 135 16.06 1.52 19.12
C ILE A 135 16.92 0.79 20.16
N LYS A 136 16.49 -0.39 20.57
CA LYS A 136 17.13 -1.18 21.61
C LYS A 136 18.50 -1.71 21.18
N GLU A 137 18.59 -2.21 19.97
CA GLU A 137 19.76 -2.98 19.51
C GLU A 137 20.84 -2.10 18.86
N HIS A 138 20.47 -0.94 18.29
CA HIS A 138 21.42 -0.08 17.58
C HIS A 138 21.49 1.36 18.12
N ILE A 139 20.35 2.03 18.29
CA ILE A 139 20.33 3.47 18.59
C ILE A 139 20.74 3.74 20.04
N LYS A 140 20.08 3.09 21.02
CA LYS A 140 20.38 3.30 22.44
C LYS A 140 21.82 2.93 22.82
N PRO A 141 22.38 1.79 22.38
CA PRO A 141 23.76 1.43 22.73
C PRO A 141 24.81 2.44 22.23
N LEU A 142 24.57 3.07 21.09
CA LEU A 142 25.58 3.94 20.44
C LEU A 142 25.34 5.43 20.68
N LEU A 143 24.09 5.87 20.75
CA LEU A 143 23.73 7.30 20.86
C LEU A 143 22.87 7.62 22.09
N GLY A 144 22.39 6.62 22.82
CA GLY A 144 21.35 6.78 23.85
C GLY A 144 21.71 7.75 24.97
N ALA A 145 22.96 7.75 25.46
CA ALA A 145 23.41 8.59 26.57
C ALA A 145 23.65 10.07 26.18
N ARG A 146 23.68 10.39 24.88
CA ARG A 146 23.95 11.74 24.41
C ARG A 146 22.73 12.63 24.64
N ALA A 147 22.96 13.84 25.16
CA ALA A 147 21.92 14.86 25.29
C ALA A 147 21.48 15.36 23.91
N ILE A 148 20.17 15.51 23.68
CA ILE A 148 19.60 15.86 22.37
C ILE A 148 20.14 17.20 21.86
N ARG A 149 20.33 18.18 22.76
CA ARG A 149 20.90 19.51 22.42
C ARG A 149 22.32 19.45 21.86
N ALA A 150 23.07 18.40 22.18
CA ALA A 150 24.45 18.20 21.76
C ALA A 150 24.56 17.28 20.53
N ILE A 151 23.44 16.77 20.02
CA ILE A 151 23.43 15.92 18.82
C ILE A 151 23.66 16.80 17.60
N THR A 152 24.73 16.50 16.88
CA THR A 152 25.08 17.08 15.59
C THR A 152 24.81 16.09 14.46
N LEU A 153 24.84 16.58 13.22
CA LEU A 153 24.77 15.72 12.03
C LEU A 153 25.92 14.69 12.01
N ALA A 154 27.12 15.11 12.40
CA ALA A 154 28.30 14.25 12.46
C ALA A 154 28.13 13.09 13.46
N ASP A 155 27.41 13.29 14.56
CA ASP A 155 27.12 12.21 15.51
C ASP A 155 26.22 11.13 14.91
N ILE A 156 25.26 11.53 14.08
CA ILE A 156 24.32 10.61 13.43
C ILE A 156 24.98 9.91 12.23
N GLU A 157 25.86 10.61 11.50
CA GLU A 157 26.67 10.01 10.43
C GLU A 157 27.67 9.00 11.01
N ARG A 158 28.30 9.31 12.15
CA ARG A 158 29.15 8.36 12.88
C ARG A 158 28.36 7.15 13.38
N LEU A 159 27.16 7.36 13.95
CA LEU A 159 26.25 6.27 14.29
C LEU A 159 25.97 5.37 13.07
N GLN A 160 25.69 5.98 11.91
CA GLN A 160 25.43 5.24 10.68
C GLN A 160 26.64 4.40 10.26
N ALA A 161 27.84 4.99 10.27
CA ALA A 161 29.09 4.29 9.97
C ALA A 161 29.35 3.13 10.96
N ASP A 162 29.13 3.37 12.26
CA ASP A 162 29.32 2.38 13.31
C ASP A 162 28.35 1.19 13.20
N ILE A 163 27.08 1.45 12.87
CA ILE A 163 26.11 0.38 12.58
C ILE A 163 26.50 -0.37 11.30
N ALA A 164 26.93 0.35 10.25
CA ALA A 164 27.35 -0.25 9.01
C ALA A 164 28.57 -1.18 9.20
N ALA A 165 29.53 -0.76 10.02
CA ALA A 165 30.70 -1.54 10.42
C ALA A 165 30.41 -2.64 11.44
N GLY A 166 29.16 -2.76 11.93
CA GLY A 166 28.77 -3.82 12.84
C GLY A 166 29.13 -3.58 14.31
N LYS A 167 29.45 -2.35 14.73
CA LYS A 167 29.76 -2.05 16.15
C LYS A 167 28.58 -2.26 17.11
N SER A 168 27.36 -2.27 16.57
CA SER A 168 26.13 -2.62 17.31
C SER A 168 25.73 -4.09 17.16
N ALA A 169 26.53 -4.92 16.48
CA ALA A 169 26.31 -6.35 16.47
C ALA A 169 26.63 -6.91 17.86
N ALA A 170 25.60 -7.11 18.68
CA ALA A 170 25.78 -7.68 20.00
C ALA A 170 26.43 -9.08 19.87
N SER A 171 27.60 -9.27 20.51
CA SER A 171 28.31 -10.56 20.60
C SER A 171 27.50 -11.66 21.33
N LYS A 172 26.40 -11.29 22.01
CA LYS A 172 25.59 -12.24 22.78
C LYS A 172 24.60 -12.99 21.90
N ARG A 173 24.96 -14.23 21.55
CA ARG A 173 24.06 -15.27 21.03
C ARG A 173 22.88 -15.43 22.01
N ARG A 174 21.71 -14.89 21.67
CA ARG A 174 20.53 -14.97 22.54
C ARG A 174 19.85 -16.33 22.34
N LYS A 175 19.63 -17.10 23.41
CA LYS A 175 18.69 -18.24 23.39
C LYS A 175 17.27 -17.66 23.30
N GLY A 176 16.59 -17.80 22.15
CA GLY A 176 15.21 -17.35 21.98
C GLY A 176 14.79 -17.09 20.53
N ARG A 177 13.51 -16.74 20.32
CA ARG A 177 12.92 -16.36 19.01
C ARG A 177 13.33 -14.92 18.66
N GLY A 178 14.51 -14.75 18.07
CA GLY A 178 15.02 -13.46 17.60
C GLY A 178 16.40 -13.65 16.99
N GLY A 179 16.59 -13.21 15.73
CA GLY A 179 17.89 -13.33 15.05
C GLY A 179 18.98 -12.53 15.75
N ASN A 180 20.24 -12.89 15.53
CA ASN A 180 21.38 -12.10 16.01
C ASN A 180 21.29 -10.69 15.44
N THR A 181 21.47 -9.67 16.29
CA THR A 181 21.61 -8.27 15.85
C THR A 181 22.81 -8.19 14.91
N ARG A 182 22.55 -8.01 13.62
CA ARG A 182 23.58 -7.81 12.60
C ARG A 182 23.59 -6.33 12.21
N GLY A 183 24.79 -5.76 12.08
CA GLY A 183 24.97 -4.44 11.48
C GLY A 183 24.78 -4.47 9.96
N GLY A 184 25.37 -3.47 9.30
CA GLY A 184 25.40 -3.35 7.84
C GLY A 184 24.65 -2.12 7.33
N ALA A 185 24.95 -1.72 6.08
CA ALA A 185 24.44 -0.49 5.47
C ALA A 185 22.90 -0.38 5.52
N GLY A 186 22.18 -1.49 5.33
CA GLY A 186 20.72 -1.51 5.40
C GLY A 186 20.16 -1.37 6.81
N ALA A 187 20.84 -1.86 7.84
CA ALA A 187 20.46 -1.60 9.23
C ALA A 187 20.71 -0.13 9.59
N ALA A 188 21.86 0.40 9.17
CA ALA A 188 22.29 1.77 9.40
C ALA A 188 21.31 2.80 8.78
N SER A 189 20.99 2.66 7.50
CA SER A 189 20.02 3.51 6.79
C SER A 189 18.64 3.51 7.46
N ARG A 190 18.16 2.32 7.88
CA ARG A 190 16.87 2.20 8.59
C ARG A 190 16.89 2.84 9.98
N CYS A 191 18.00 2.76 10.71
CA CYS A 191 18.14 3.45 12.00
C CYS A 191 18.12 4.97 11.85
N VAL A 192 18.81 5.52 10.83
CA VAL A 192 18.74 6.96 10.51
C VAL A 192 17.31 7.37 10.16
N ALA A 193 16.57 6.55 9.40
CA ALA A 193 15.17 6.81 9.09
C ALA A 193 14.27 6.82 10.35
N THR A 194 14.49 5.88 11.29
CA THR A 194 13.80 5.85 12.58
C THR A 194 14.14 7.08 13.43
N LEU A 195 15.42 7.50 13.52
CA LEU A 195 15.82 8.73 14.23
C LEU A 195 15.16 9.99 13.64
N ARG A 196 15.10 10.09 12.30
CA ARG A 196 14.38 11.17 11.62
C ARG A 196 12.90 11.21 12.00
N ALA A 197 12.26 10.05 12.11
CA ALA A 197 10.87 9.94 12.52
C ALA A 197 10.69 10.38 13.98
N ILE A 198 11.49 9.85 14.91
CA ILE A 198 11.48 10.17 16.35
C ILE A 198 11.58 11.69 16.56
N PHE A 199 12.65 12.30 16.03
CA PHE A 199 12.87 13.74 16.19
C PHE A 199 11.84 14.56 15.42
N GLY A 200 11.35 14.09 14.28
CA GLY A 200 10.25 14.72 13.56
C GLY A 200 8.95 14.78 14.37
N HIS A 201 8.62 13.72 15.12
CA HIS A 201 7.49 13.73 16.05
C HIS A 201 7.77 14.66 17.24
N ALA A 202 8.98 14.64 17.79
CA ALA A 202 9.37 15.52 18.90
C ALA A 202 9.26 17.01 18.55
N VAL A 203 9.68 17.41 17.34
CA VAL A 203 9.50 18.77 16.82
C VAL A 203 8.02 19.12 16.69
N ARG A 204 7.20 18.24 16.09
CA ARG A 204 5.75 18.46 15.94
C ARG A 204 5.04 18.68 17.28
N TRP A 205 5.53 18.02 18.34
CA TRP A 205 5.00 18.12 19.69
C TRP A 205 5.63 19.27 20.51
N GLY A 206 6.58 20.01 19.93
CA GLY A 206 7.24 21.14 20.57
C GLY A 206 8.18 20.74 21.72
N LEU A 207 8.66 19.50 21.71
CA LEU A 207 9.65 18.98 22.67
C LEU A 207 11.06 19.49 22.34
N ILE A 208 11.39 19.57 21.05
CA ILE A 208 12.66 20.10 20.54
C ILE A 208 12.39 21.14 19.45
N GLY A 209 13.32 22.09 19.27
CA GLY A 209 13.15 23.19 18.30
C GLY A 209 13.40 22.79 16.85
N ALA A 210 14.30 21.83 16.62
CA ALA A 210 14.68 21.37 15.28
C ALA A 210 15.00 19.88 15.29
N ASN A 211 14.93 19.25 14.11
CA ASN A 211 15.26 17.84 13.93
C ASN A 211 16.76 17.70 13.61
N PRO A 212 17.61 17.18 14.52
CA PRO A 212 19.05 17.07 14.28
C PRO A 212 19.41 16.01 13.23
N ALA A 213 18.47 15.12 12.85
CA ALA A 213 18.68 14.13 11.79
C ALA A 213 18.28 14.62 10.39
N LEU A 214 17.77 15.85 10.28
CA LEU A 214 17.42 16.46 9.01
C LEU A 214 18.71 16.86 8.27
N GLY A 215 18.95 16.29 7.09
CA GLY A 215 20.15 16.56 6.28
C GLY A 215 21.18 15.43 6.24
N VAL A 216 21.10 14.44 7.15
CA VAL A 216 22.02 13.27 7.16
C VAL A 216 22.06 12.56 5.79
N ARG A 217 23.23 12.42 5.19
CA ARG A 217 23.35 11.67 3.93
C ARG A 217 23.26 10.18 4.20
N GLN A 218 22.42 9.47 3.46
CA GLN A 218 22.32 8.02 3.63
C GLN A 218 23.39 7.30 2.81
N LEU A 219 23.99 6.27 3.39
CA LEU A 219 24.82 5.33 2.66
C LEU A 219 24.03 4.73 1.49
N PRO A 220 24.63 4.61 0.30
CA PRO A 220 23.98 3.94 -0.82
C PRO A 220 23.68 2.49 -0.42
N LEU A 221 22.45 2.05 -0.66
CA LEU A 221 22.12 0.64 -0.61
C LEU A 221 22.15 0.10 -2.03
N GLU A 222 22.97 -0.92 -2.26
CA GLU A 222 22.86 -1.70 -3.47
C GLU A 222 21.46 -2.31 -3.55
N ARG A 223 20.79 -2.07 -4.67
CA ARG A 223 19.52 -2.72 -4.96
C ARG A 223 19.83 -4.16 -5.31
N ARG A 224 19.23 -5.10 -4.57
CA ARG A 224 19.34 -6.52 -4.91
C ARG A 224 18.54 -6.77 -6.19
N THR A 225 19.22 -7.16 -7.26
CA THR A 225 18.63 -7.44 -8.59
C THR A 225 18.48 -8.93 -8.87
N ARG A 226 18.84 -9.80 -7.93
CA ARG A 226 18.79 -11.25 -8.08
C ARG A 226 17.36 -11.71 -8.41
N ARG A 227 17.24 -12.47 -9.50
CA ARG A 227 16.09 -13.29 -9.91
C ARG A 227 16.57 -14.68 -10.28
N LEU A 228 15.73 -15.71 -10.22
CA LEU A 228 16.06 -17.03 -10.76
C LEU A 228 16.00 -17.02 -12.30
N SER A 229 16.90 -17.76 -12.94
CA SER A 229 16.78 -18.12 -14.37
C SER A 229 15.86 -19.34 -14.54
N GLU A 230 15.41 -19.61 -15.76
CA GLU A 230 14.59 -20.80 -16.05
C GLU A 230 15.28 -22.10 -15.62
N ALA A 231 16.57 -22.26 -15.95
CA ALA A 231 17.35 -23.43 -15.52
C ALA A 231 17.43 -23.57 -13.99
N GLU A 232 17.44 -22.47 -13.24
CA GLU A 232 17.39 -22.50 -11.78
C GLU A 232 16.00 -22.86 -11.24
N ILE A 233 14.93 -22.43 -11.91
CA ILE A 233 13.55 -22.82 -11.56
C ILE A 233 13.38 -24.33 -11.78
N VAL A 234 13.91 -24.87 -12.89
CA VAL A 234 13.89 -26.31 -13.19
C VAL A 234 14.61 -27.10 -12.10
N ARG A 235 15.86 -26.75 -11.76
CA ARG A 235 16.60 -27.43 -10.68
C ARG A 235 15.91 -27.34 -9.33
N LEU A 236 15.29 -26.19 -9.03
CA LEU A 236 14.49 -26.03 -7.81
C LEU A 236 13.30 -27.00 -7.81
N GLY A 237 12.59 -27.13 -8.93
CA GLY A 237 11.47 -28.06 -9.10
C GLY A 237 11.88 -29.52 -8.97
N GLU A 238 13.00 -29.92 -9.59
CA GLU A 238 13.58 -31.26 -9.45
C GLU A 238 13.92 -31.59 -7.99
N THR A 239 14.51 -30.63 -7.28
CA THR A 239 14.84 -30.78 -5.86
C THR A 239 13.59 -30.93 -5.00
N MET A 240 12.52 -30.17 -5.28
CA MET A 240 11.26 -30.27 -4.54
C MET A 240 10.58 -31.65 -4.70
N ARG A 241 10.80 -32.33 -5.83
CA ARG A 241 10.26 -33.67 -6.12
C ARG A 241 11.16 -34.82 -5.68
N SER A 242 12.32 -34.54 -5.09
CA SER A 242 13.15 -35.63 -4.57
C SER A 242 12.44 -36.29 -3.39
N ARG A 243 12.61 -37.61 -3.22
CA ARG A 243 11.98 -38.38 -2.13
C ARG A 243 12.31 -37.83 -0.74
N GLU A 244 13.44 -37.14 -0.60
CA GLU A 244 13.87 -36.48 0.64
C GLU A 244 12.93 -35.34 1.05
N TYR A 245 12.36 -34.60 0.09
CA TYR A 245 11.56 -33.40 0.39
C TYR A 245 10.06 -33.61 0.21
N GLU A 246 9.64 -34.46 -0.73
CA GLU A 246 8.23 -34.67 -1.06
C GLU A 246 7.44 -35.23 0.14
N ALA A 247 8.05 -36.09 0.95
CA ALA A 247 7.42 -36.70 2.13
C ALA A 247 7.50 -35.84 3.40
N ASP A 248 8.56 -35.03 3.55
CA ASP A 248 8.94 -34.45 4.85
C ASP A 248 8.38 -33.04 5.11
N LEU A 249 8.07 -32.26 4.06
CA LEU A 249 7.76 -30.82 4.21
C LEU A 249 6.65 -30.30 3.28
N PRO A 250 5.47 -30.94 3.17
CA PRO A 250 4.45 -30.62 2.16
C PRO A 250 3.99 -29.14 2.20
N ALA A 251 3.63 -28.63 3.38
CA ALA A 251 3.22 -27.23 3.53
C ALA A 251 4.37 -26.23 3.28
N GLY A 252 5.60 -26.64 3.58
CA GLY A 252 6.80 -25.84 3.33
C GLY A 252 7.04 -25.65 1.84
N LEU A 253 7.03 -26.74 1.08
CA LEU A 253 7.21 -26.73 -0.37
C LEU A 253 6.09 -25.97 -1.07
N ALA A 254 4.83 -26.27 -0.72
CA ALA A 254 3.67 -25.60 -1.29
C ALA A 254 3.67 -24.08 -1.01
N SER A 255 4.18 -23.64 0.15
CA SER A 255 4.31 -22.19 0.43
C SER A 255 5.34 -21.50 -0.46
N ILE A 256 6.42 -22.19 -0.84
CA ILE A 256 7.46 -21.67 -1.74
C ILE A 256 6.93 -21.61 -3.16
N GLN A 257 6.28 -22.69 -3.61
CA GLN A 257 5.60 -22.76 -4.90
C GLN A 257 4.56 -21.64 -5.03
N LEU A 258 3.71 -21.43 -4.02
CA LEU A 258 2.70 -20.37 -4.05
C LEU A 258 3.33 -18.98 -4.25
N ILE A 259 4.41 -18.66 -3.55
CA ILE A 259 5.10 -17.37 -3.69
C ILE A 259 5.64 -17.20 -5.11
N LEU A 260 6.23 -18.26 -5.69
CA LEU A 260 6.80 -18.22 -7.03
C LEU A 260 5.71 -18.14 -8.12
N LEU A 261 4.57 -18.81 -7.92
CA LEU A 261 3.43 -18.83 -8.87
C LEU A 261 2.57 -17.55 -8.84
N THR A 262 2.57 -16.79 -7.75
CA THR A 262 1.68 -15.62 -7.56
C THR A 262 2.42 -14.30 -7.37
N GLY A 263 3.71 -14.35 -7.05
CA GLY A 263 4.46 -13.19 -6.63
C GLY A 263 3.98 -12.57 -5.31
N PHE A 264 3.18 -13.25 -4.49
CA PHE A 264 2.70 -12.70 -3.20
C PHE A 264 3.86 -12.35 -2.26
N ARG A 265 3.66 -11.34 -1.39
CA ARG A 265 4.66 -11.06 -0.36
C ARG A 265 4.71 -12.24 0.61
N ARG A 266 5.88 -12.47 1.22
CA ARG A 266 6.08 -13.50 2.26
C ARG A 266 4.95 -13.54 3.30
N SER A 267 4.56 -12.38 3.87
CA SER A 267 3.50 -12.33 4.87
C SER A 267 2.10 -12.60 4.29
N GLU A 268 1.88 -12.24 3.03
CA GLU A 268 0.60 -12.47 2.32
C GLU A 268 0.43 -13.97 2.01
N ALA A 269 1.47 -14.63 1.48
CA ALA A 269 1.42 -16.05 1.15
C ALA A 269 1.37 -16.95 2.40
N LEU A 270 2.24 -16.70 3.39
CA LEU A 270 2.30 -17.55 4.59
C LEU A 270 1.10 -17.36 5.51
N GLY A 271 0.57 -16.14 5.59
CA GLY A 271 -0.60 -15.82 6.42
C GLY A 271 -1.94 -16.00 5.71
N LEU A 272 -1.96 -16.62 4.52
CA LEU A 272 -3.15 -16.79 3.70
C LEU A 272 -4.20 -17.63 4.42
N ARG A 273 -5.44 -17.14 4.44
CA ARG A 273 -6.60 -17.81 5.02
C ARG A 273 -7.59 -18.23 3.94
N TYR A 274 -8.27 -19.36 4.15
CA TYR A 274 -9.28 -19.84 3.22
C TYR A 274 -10.45 -18.86 3.09
N ALA A 275 -10.83 -18.17 4.18
CA ALA A 275 -11.89 -17.17 4.17
C ALA A 275 -11.61 -15.94 3.29
N TRP A 276 -10.36 -15.74 2.83
CA TRP A 276 -9.98 -14.62 1.97
C TRP A 276 -9.95 -14.99 0.49
N LEU A 277 -10.11 -16.28 0.16
CA LEU A 277 -10.05 -16.78 -1.20
C LEU A 277 -11.39 -16.62 -1.91
N ASP A 278 -11.31 -16.17 -3.15
CA ASP A 278 -12.37 -16.13 -4.14
C ASP A 278 -11.94 -17.00 -5.35
N ALA A 279 -12.77 -17.09 -6.39
CA ALA A 279 -12.48 -17.89 -7.58
C ALA A 279 -11.14 -17.49 -8.26
N HIS A 280 -10.92 -16.18 -8.44
CA HIS A 280 -9.75 -15.65 -9.16
C HIS A 280 -8.95 -14.62 -8.36
N CYS A 281 -9.28 -14.40 -7.09
CA CYS A 281 -8.57 -13.42 -6.28
C CYS A 281 -8.49 -13.76 -4.80
N VAL A 282 -7.60 -13.05 -4.10
CA VAL A 282 -7.46 -13.05 -2.65
C VAL A 282 -7.75 -11.66 -2.11
N ARG A 283 -8.68 -11.57 -1.16
CA ARG A 283 -9.13 -10.33 -0.53
C ARG A 283 -8.43 -10.16 0.82
N PHE A 284 -7.29 -9.47 0.82
CA PHE A 284 -6.54 -9.21 2.05
C PHE A 284 -7.21 -8.11 2.87
N PRO A 285 -7.70 -8.40 4.10
CA PRO A 285 -8.42 -7.42 4.91
C PRO A 285 -7.49 -6.37 5.53
N ASP A 286 -6.23 -6.75 5.82
CA ASP A 286 -5.24 -5.85 6.43
C ASP A 286 -3.87 -5.98 5.72
N THR A 287 -3.53 -5.00 4.88
CA THR A 287 -2.18 -4.87 4.31
C THR A 287 -1.52 -3.55 4.73
N LYS A 288 -0.22 -3.40 4.44
CA LYS A 288 0.56 -2.17 4.71
C LYS A 288 -0.13 -0.89 4.20
N THR A 289 -0.99 -1.01 3.18
CA THR A 289 -1.67 0.09 2.48
C THR A 289 -3.20 0.02 2.60
N GLY A 290 -3.76 -0.80 3.50
CA GLY A 290 -5.21 -0.96 3.70
C GLY A 290 -5.74 -2.28 3.15
N LYS A 291 -7.05 -2.36 2.90
CA LYS A 291 -7.67 -3.51 2.22
C LYS A 291 -7.11 -3.61 0.79
N GLN A 292 -6.71 -4.80 0.37
CA GLN A 292 -6.19 -5.01 -0.98
C GLN A 292 -6.66 -6.32 -1.59
N LEU A 293 -6.86 -6.28 -2.90
CA LEU A 293 -7.13 -7.45 -3.72
C LEU A 293 -5.84 -7.88 -4.44
N ARG A 294 -5.65 -9.19 -4.58
CA ARG A 294 -4.61 -9.80 -5.42
C ARG A 294 -5.23 -10.84 -6.32
N ILE A 295 -4.85 -10.85 -7.58
CA ILE A 295 -5.26 -11.93 -8.49
C ILE A 295 -4.46 -13.19 -8.15
N ILE A 296 -5.11 -14.35 -8.26
CA ILE A 296 -4.47 -15.66 -8.14
C ILE A 296 -4.79 -16.46 -9.40
N GLY A 297 -3.76 -17.00 -10.06
CA GLY A 297 -3.94 -17.87 -11.22
C GLY A 297 -4.44 -19.26 -10.81
N GLN A 298 -5.10 -19.96 -11.73
CA GLN A 298 -5.77 -21.23 -11.49
C GLN A 298 -4.81 -22.31 -10.99
N THR A 299 -3.58 -22.36 -11.52
CA THR A 299 -2.55 -23.32 -11.06
C THR A 299 -2.16 -23.07 -9.60
N ALA A 300 -1.99 -21.80 -9.22
CA ALA A 300 -1.73 -21.43 -7.84
C ALA A 300 -2.93 -21.71 -6.93
N LYS A 301 -4.15 -21.50 -7.43
CA LYS A 301 -5.39 -21.80 -6.69
C LYS A 301 -5.56 -23.31 -6.46
N ALA A 302 -5.30 -24.15 -7.46
CA ALA A 302 -5.31 -25.59 -7.33
C ALA A 302 -4.31 -26.07 -6.27
N LEU A 303 -3.09 -25.51 -6.26
CA LEU A 303 -2.10 -25.78 -5.21
C LEU A 303 -2.63 -25.45 -3.81
N VAL A 304 -3.31 -24.32 -3.66
CA VAL A 304 -3.94 -23.91 -2.39
C VAL A 304 -5.06 -24.88 -1.98
N ASP A 305 -5.88 -25.32 -2.93
CA ASP A 305 -6.98 -26.25 -2.65
C ASP A 305 -6.48 -27.64 -2.22
N LEU A 306 -5.37 -28.11 -2.78
CA LEU A 306 -4.70 -29.35 -2.35
C LEU A 306 -4.21 -29.31 -0.89
N GLN A 307 -3.97 -28.12 -0.32
CA GLN A 307 -3.58 -27.98 1.09
C GLN A 307 -4.75 -28.10 2.06
N ARG A 308 -6.00 -28.18 1.56
CA ARG A 308 -7.20 -28.29 2.38
C ARG A 308 -7.36 -29.71 2.92
N GLN A 309 -6.50 -30.08 3.87
CA GLN A 309 -6.48 -31.41 4.47
C GLN A 309 -7.39 -31.54 5.70
N THR A 310 -7.76 -30.44 6.36
CA THR A 310 -8.60 -30.47 7.56
C THR A 310 -9.58 -29.29 7.60
N PRO A 311 -10.89 -29.49 7.80
CA PRO A 311 -11.89 -28.42 7.82
C PRO A 311 -11.66 -27.34 8.88
N ASP A 312 -11.07 -27.71 10.03
CA ASP A 312 -10.98 -26.86 11.23
C ASP A 312 -9.83 -25.86 11.23
N ARG A 313 -8.97 -25.82 10.20
CA ARG A 313 -7.84 -24.89 10.14
C ARG A 313 -8.08 -23.77 9.14
N ASP A 314 -8.12 -22.53 9.64
CA ASP A 314 -8.40 -21.33 8.84
C ASP A 314 -7.24 -20.96 7.87
N TYR A 315 -6.00 -21.25 8.26
CA TYR A 315 -4.82 -20.96 7.42
C TYR A 315 -4.58 -22.03 6.36
N VAL A 316 -4.18 -21.59 5.15
CA VAL A 316 -3.72 -22.48 4.06
C VAL A 316 -2.46 -23.24 4.47
N PHE A 317 -1.53 -22.56 5.15
CA PHE A 317 -0.32 -23.18 5.70
C PHE A 317 -0.32 -23.02 7.22
N PRO A 318 -1.00 -23.90 7.97
CA PRO A 318 -1.07 -23.77 9.42
C PRO A 318 0.28 -24.12 10.08
N SER A 319 0.51 -23.60 11.28
CA SER A 319 1.65 -24.04 12.08
C SER A 319 1.38 -25.41 12.70
N GLU A 320 2.42 -26.22 12.83
CA GLU A 320 2.36 -27.47 13.61
C GLU A 320 2.39 -27.23 15.12
N ARG A 321 2.85 -26.05 15.57
CA ARG A 321 3.16 -25.79 16.99
C ARG A 321 2.17 -24.87 17.69
N ASN A 322 1.34 -24.16 16.94
CA ASN A 322 0.36 -23.20 17.48
C ASN A 322 -0.78 -22.96 16.48
N ASP A 323 -1.79 -22.22 16.92
CA ASP A 323 -2.95 -21.82 16.08
C ASP A 323 -2.60 -20.71 15.06
N GLY A 324 -1.31 -20.50 14.80
CA GLY A 324 -0.80 -19.57 13.82
C GLY A 324 -0.54 -20.22 12.48
N HIS A 325 0.17 -19.50 11.61
CA HIS A 325 0.56 -19.97 10.29
C HIS A 325 2.04 -20.37 10.24
N LEU A 326 2.44 -21.02 9.15
CA LEU A 326 3.82 -21.40 8.88
C LEU A 326 4.75 -20.17 8.90
N ILE A 327 5.84 -20.24 9.65
CA ILE A 327 6.86 -19.18 9.72
C ILE A 327 8.23 -19.64 9.21
N ALA A 328 8.40 -20.93 8.94
CA ALA A 328 9.69 -21.56 8.68
C ALA A 328 10.03 -21.68 7.18
N ALA A 329 9.22 -21.09 6.29
CA ALA A 329 9.44 -21.17 4.84
C ALA A 329 10.83 -20.67 4.40
N ASP A 330 11.40 -19.68 5.09
CA ASP A 330 12.77 -19.23 4.84
C ASP A 330 13.80 -20.36 5.03
N ARG A 331 13.62 -21.19 6.07
CA ARG A 331 14.53 -22.32 6.35
C ARG A 331 14.35 -23.44 5.33
N VAL A 332 13.10 -23.73 4.95
CA VAL A 332 12.80 -24.71 3.90
C VAL A 332 13.45 -24.28 2.58
N LEU A 333 13.28 -23.02 2.20
CA LEU A 333 13.90 -22.48 0.99
C LEU A 333 15.43 -22.57 1.04
N GLN A 334 16.06 -22.22 2.17
CA GLN A 334 17.52 -22.33 2.29
C GLN A 334 18.01 -23.78 2.13
N ARG A 335 17.30 -24.76 2.70
CA ARG A 335 17.63 -26.19 2.50
C ARG A 335 17.54 -26.58 1.02
N LEU A 336 16.45 -26.23 0.35
CA LEU A 336 16.27 -26.47 -1.08
C LEU A 336 17.37 -25.80 -1.91
N CYS A 337 17.74 -24.56 -1.58
CA CYS A 337 18.79 -23.83 -2.30
C CYS A 337 20.16 -24.47 -2.14
N VAL A 338 20.47 -25.07 -0.97
CA VAL A 338 21.74 -25.80 -0.79
C VAL A 338 21.76 -27.03 -1.69
N THR A 339 20.69 -27.83 -1.70
CA THR A 339 20.60 -29.04 -2.54
C THR A 339 20.55 -28.71 -4.04
N ALA A 340 19.85 -27.64 -4.43
CA ALA A 340 19.73 -27.19 -5.82
C ALA A 340 20.91 -26.32 -6.30
N GLU A 341 21.93 -26.12 -5.46
CA GLU A 341 23.11 -25.29 -5.72
C GLU A 341 22.78 -23.84 -6.12
N LEU A 342 21.77 -23.26 -5.46
CA LEU A 342 21.29 -21.91 -5.71
C LEU A 342 21.85 -20.92 -4.70
N SER A 343 22.56 -19.90 -5.18
CA SER A 343 23.10 -18.83 -4.36
C SER A 343 22.27 -17.55 -4.41
N GLY A 344 22.23 -16.81 -3.30
CA GLY A 344 21.57 -15.50 -3.21
C GLY A 344 20.03 -15.53 -3.26
N VAL A 345 19.40 -16.69 -3.10
CA VAL A 345 17.95 -16.84 -3.20
C VAL A 345 17.27 -16.65 -1.84
N SER A 346 16.19 -15.86 -1.85
CA SER A 346 15.31 -15.59 -0.70
C SER A 346 13.85 -15.63 -1.14
N LEU A 347 12.90 -15.65 -0.20
CA LEU A 347 11.47 -15.58 -0.56
C LEU A 347 11.13 -14.30 -1.34
N HIS A 348 11.89 -13.21 -1.13
CA HIS A 348 11.72 -12.00 -1.92
C HIS A 348 12.26 -12.14 -3.35
N THR A 349 13.34 -12.91 -3.52
CA THR A 349 13.87 -13.29 -4.83
C THR A 349 12.81 -14.03 -5.64
N LEU A 350 12.03 -14.94 -5.03
CA LEU A 350 10.95 -15.65 -5.73
C LEU A 350 9.86 -14.69 -6.25
N ARG A 351 9.46 -13.69 -5.46
CA ARG A 351 8.56 -12.64 -5.93
C ARG A 351 9.15 -11.81 -7.08
N HIS A 352 10.45 -11.51 -7.01
CA HIS A 352 11.14 -10.84 -8.12
C HIS A 352 11.19 -11.71 -9.37
N THR A 353 11.44 -13.01 -9.21
CA THR A 353 11.39 -13.98 -10.31
C THR A 353 10.02 -13.99 -10.97
N PHE A 354 8.92 -14.02 -10.21
CA PHE A 354 7.57 -13.92 -10.80
C PHE A 354 7.41 -12.66 -11.66
N ALA A 355 7.86 -11.51 -11.16
CA ALA A 355 7.79 -10.24 -11.88
C ALA A 355 8.66 -10.26 -13.15
N SER A 356 9.86 -10.83 -13.08
CA SER A 356 10.76 -10.96 -14.23
C SER A 356 10.25 -11.94 -15.27
N VAL A 357 9.72 -13.09 -14.86
CA VAL A 357 9.08 -14.06 -15.77
C VAL A 357 7.89 -13.42 -16.48
N ALA A 358 7.08 -12.64 -15.76
CA ALA A 358 5.99 -11.89 -16.39
C ALA A 358 6.52 -10.89 -17.43
N ALA A 359 7.63 -10.20 -17.16
CA ALA A 359 8.26 -9.30 -18.12
C ALA A 359 8.84 -10.06 -19.34
N ASP A 360 9.49 -11.21 -19.10
CA ASP A 360 10.05 -12.09 -20.15
C ASP A 360 8.92 -12.63 -21.06
N LEU A 361 7.73 -12.91 -20.50
CA LEU A 361 6.51 -13.27 -21.24
C LEU A 361 5.82 -12.07 -21.94
N GLY A 362 6.41 -10.88 -21.89
CA GLY A 362 5.93 -9.70 -22.61
C GLY A 362 4.85 -8.89 -21.89
N TYR A 363 4.58 -9.13 -20.60
CA TYR A 363 3.62 -8.31 -19.86
C TYR A 363 4.21 -6.95 -19.47
N THR A 364 3.39 -5.91 -19.61
CA THR A 364 3.75 -4.52 -19.27
C THR A 364 4.05 -4.33 -17.78
N GLU A 365 4.89 -3.36 -17.43
CA GLU A 365 5.19 -3.00 -16.03
C GLU A 365 3.91 -2.72 -15.23
N LEU A 366 2.90 -2.14 -15.88
CA LEU A 366 1.64 -1.77 -15.25
C LEU A 366 0.74 -3.01 -14.98
N THR A 367 0.74 -4.01 -15.87
CA THR A 367 0.10 -5.31 -15.64
C THR A 367 0.78 -6.03 -14.48
N ILE A 368 2.11 -6.07 -14.48
CA ILE A 368 2.92 -6.68 -13.41
C ILE A 368 2.66 -5.97 -12.08
N ALA A 369 2.61 -4.64 -12.07
CA ALA A 369 2.28 -3.83 -10.89
C ALA A 369 0.88 -4.15 -10.35
N GLY A 370 -0.10 -4.37 -11.24
CA GLY A 370 -1.46 -4.81 -10.90
C GLY A 370 -1.49 -6.18 -10.22
N LEU A 371 -0.80 -7.17 -10.78
CA LEU A 371 -0.69 -8.54 -10.21
C LEU A 371 -0.01 -8.54 -8.83
N LEU A 372 1.07 -7.77 -8.70
CA LEU A 372 1.82 -7.59 -7.45
C LEU A 372 1.10 -6.66 -6.45
N GLY A 373 0.00 -6.05 -6.89
CA GLY A 373 -0.85 -5.08 -6.23
C GLY A 373 -0.11 -3.91 -5.60
N HIS A 374 0.81 -3.37 -6.40
CA HIS A 374 1.26 -2.00 -6.26
C HIS A 374 0.11 -1.07 -6.68
N ALA A 375 -0.12 -0.01 -5.92
CA ALA A 375 -1.07 1.01 -6.35
C ALA A 375 -0.52 1.62 -7.64
N ALA A 376 -1.23 1.43 -8.76
CA ALA A 376 -1.00 2.23 -9.95
C ALA A 376 -1.10 3.70 -9.53
N GLN A 377 -0.10 4.52 -9.88
CA GLN A 377 -0.22 5.96 -9.72
C GLN A 377 -1.22 6.44 -10.79
N GLY A 378 -2.50 6.61 -10.45
CA GLY A 378 -3.54 6.94 -11.43
C GLY A 378 -4.95 6.56 -11.00
N VAL A 379 -5.97 7.17 -11.63
CA VAL A 379 -7.41 6.91 -11.38
C VAL A 379 -7.91 5.66 -12.13
N THR A 380 -7.04 4.96 -12.85
CA THR A 380 -7.28 3.59 -13.36
C THR A 380 -7.60 2.57 -12.26
N GLN A 381 -7.59 2.98 -10.97
CA GLN A 381 -8.21 2.23 -9.87
C GLN A 381 -9.70 1.90 -10.13
N ARG A 382 -10.43 2.70 -10.92
CA ARG A 382 -11.82 2.37 -11.32
C ARG A 382 -11.94 1.14 -12.22
N TYR A 383 -10.85 0.69 -12.83
CA TYR A 383 -10.84 -0.52 -13.68
C TYR A 383 -10.14 -1.72 -13.02
N VAL A 384 -9.65 -1.60 -11.78
CA VAL A 384 -9.15 -2.75 -11.00
C VAL A 384 -10.31 -3.42 -10.26
N HIS A 385 -11.35 -3.77 -11.01
CA HIS A 385 -12.14 -4.95 -10.69
C HIS A 385 -11.28 -6.18 -10.99
N VAL A 386 -11.77 -7.39 -10.71
CA VAL A 386 -11.09 -8.62 -11.15
C VAL A 386 -11.13 -8.62 -12.68
N ASP A 387 -10.18 -7.92 -13.29
CA ASP A 387 -10.10 -7.70 -14.72
C ASP A 387 -9.70 -9.03 -15.35
N ARG A 388 -10.50 -9.49 -16.31
CA ARG A 388 -10.28 -10.75 -17.02
C ARG A 388 -8.88 -10.80 -17.63
N ALA A 389 -8.35 -9.66 -18.07
CA ALA A 389 -6.98 -9.57 -18.57
C ALA A 389 -5.92 -9.87 -17.48
N LEU A 390 -6.12 -9.41 -16.24
CA LEU A 390 -5.22 -9.72 -15.13
C LEU A 390 -5.35 -11.18 -14.69
N VAL A 391 -6.55 -11.74 -14.70
CA VAL A 391 -6.78 -13.18 -14.41
C VAL A 391 -6.04 -14.03 -15.42
N MET A 392 -6.24 -13.78 -16.72
CA MET A 392 -5.56 -14.53 -17.78
C MET A 392 -4.03 -14.36 -17.73
N ALA A 393 -3.55 -13.16 -17.38
CA ALA A 393 -2.11 -12.95 -17.16
C ALA A 393 -1.59 -13.80 -15.99
N ALA A 394 -2.28 -13.80 -14.85
CA ALA A 394 -1.93 -14.61 -13.70
C ALA A 394 -1.96 -16.12 -14.02
N ASP A 395 -2.98 -16.57 -14.75
CA ASP A 395 -3.11 -17.96 -15.21
C ASP A 395 -1.91 -18.34 -16.07
N HIS A 396 -1.62 -17.59 -17.13
CA HIS A 396 -0.52 -17.87 -18.05
C HIS A 396 0.84 -17.87 -17.34
N ILE A 397 1.14 -16.85 -16.51
CA ILE A 397 2.41 -16.78 -15.76
C ILE A 397 2.52 -17.96 -14.79
N SER A 398 1.45 -18.26 -14.05
CA SER A 398 1.47 -19.35 -13.07
C SER A 398 1.61 -20.72 -13.74
N ALA A 399 0.97 -20.93 -14.90
CA ALA A 399 1.12 -22.16 -15.69
C ALA A 399 2.56 -22.32 -16.20
N HIS A 400 3.12 -21.28 -16.81
CA HIS A 400 4.51 -21.31 -17.30
C HIS A 400 5.52 -21.62 -16.19
N ILE A 401 5.37 -20.98 -15.02
CA ILE A 401 6.24 -21.26 -13.85
C ILE A 401 6.01 -22.69 -13.33
N ALA A 402 4.78 -23.19 -13.34
CA ALA A 402 4.46 -24.54 -12.91
C ALA A 402 5.08 -25.59 -13.83
N ASP A 403 5.10 -25.35 -15.14
CA ASP A 403 5.75 -26.20 -16.13
C ASP A 403 7.27 -26.26 -15.89
N LEU A 404 7.91 -25.10 -15.69
CA LEU A 404 9.34 -25.04 -15.33
C LEU A 404 9.61 -25.75 -14.01
N LEU A 405 8.73 -25.60 -13.03
CA LEU A 405 8.81 -26.32 -11.78
C LEU A 405 8.52 -27.80 -11.92
N GLY A 406 8.05 -28.30 -13.06
CA GLY A 406 7.63 -29.70 -13.28
C GLY A 406 6.45 -30.13 -12.41
N LEU A 407 5.51 -29.22 -12.13
CA LEU A 407 4.26 -29.55 -11.47
C LEU A 407 3.34 -30.22 -12.50
N LYS A 408 2.70 -31.33 -12.14
CA LYS A 408 1.65 -31.91 -13.00
C LYS A 408 0.50 -30.90 -13.04
N VAL A 409 0.35 -30.22 -14.17
CA VAL A 409 -0.81 -29.36 -14.42
C VAL A 409 -2.05 -30.23 -14.24
N ILE A 410 -2.85 -29.93 -13.22
CA ILE A 410 -4.17 -30.55 -13.07
C ILE A 410 -5.00 -29.94 -14.19
N ASP A 411 -5.11 -30.68 -15.29
CA ASP A 411 -5.94 -30.32 -16.43
C ASP A 411 -7.40 -30.30 -15.96
N GLN A 412 -7.87 -29.13 -15.52
CA GLN A 412 -9.28 -28.83 -15.43
C GLN A 412 -9.60 -27.84 -16.54
N GLN A 413 -9.69 -28.33 -17.77
CA GLN A 413 -10.58 -27.69 -18.72
C GLN A 413 -11.99 -27.71 -18.12
N PRO A 414 -12.67 -26.57 -17.94
CA PRO A 414 -14.09 -26.60 -17.69
C PRO A 414 -14.75 -27.24 -18.90
N SER A 415 -15.37 -28.40 -18.71
CA SER A 415 -16.28 -29.02 -19.66
C SER A 415 -17.42 -28.03 -19.93
N VAL A 416 -17.27 -27.20 -20.96
CA VAL A 416 -18.37 -26.45 -21.52
C VAL A 416 -19.19 -27.45 -22.33
N GLU A 417 -20.23 -28.02 -21.73
CA GLU A 417 -21.31 -28.62 -22.51
C GLU A 417 -21.86 -27.54 -23.45
N PRO A 418 -21.94 -27.79 -24.77
CA PRO A 418 -22.48 -26.82 -25.69
C PRO A 418 -23.97 -26.66 -25.40
N VAL A 419 -24.33 -25.50 -24.84
CA VAL A 419 -25.73 -25.05 -24.76
C VAL A 419 -26.23 -24.91 -26.19
N ALA A 420 -27.07 -25.86 -26.61
CA ALA A 420 -27.75 -25.83 -27.89
C ALA A 420 -28.60 -24.55 -27.98
N THR A 421 -28.11 -23.57 -28.76
CA THR A 421 -28.92 -22.41 -29.12
C THR A 421 -29.85 -22.86 -30.23
N GLN A 422 -31.13 -23.05 -29.90
CA GLN A 422 -32.21 -23.24 -30.87
C GLN A 422 -32.28 -22.01 -31.77
N VAL A 423 -31.78 -22.12 -33.00
CA VAL A 423 -32.03 -21.14 -34.05
C VAL A 423 -33.30 -21.58 -34.77
N HIS A 424 -34.34 -20.75 -34.71
CA HIS A 424 -35.56 -20.91 -35.48
C HIS A 424 -35.26 -20.95 -36.98
N ARG A 425 -35.85 -21.93 -37.65
CA ARG A 425 -35.89 -22.09 -39.10
C ARG A 425 -36.63 -20.92 -39.74
N GLU A 426 -36.03 -20.30 -40.73
CA GLU A 426 -36.76 -19.76 -41.87
C GLU A 426 -36.08 -20.21 -43.17
N ALA A 427 -36.91 -20.74 -44.07
CA ALA A 427 -36.55 -21.42 -45.28
C ALA A 427 -36.41 -20.44 -46.44
N LEU A 428 -35.35 -20.58 -47.24
CA LEU A 428 -35.27 -20.05 -48.61
C LEU A 428 -34.48 -21.06 -49.48
N SER A 429 -35.09 -21.43 -50.61
CA SER A 429 -34.67 -22.46 -51.57
C SER A 429 -33.39 -22.11 -52.37
N PRO A 430 -32.74 -23.10 -53.03
CA PRO A 430 -31.38 -22.97 -53.55
C PRO A 430 -31.33 -22.48 -55.02
N PRO A 431 -30.14 -22.16 -55.55
CA PRO A 431 -29.73 -22.94 -56.73
C PRO A 431 -28.22 -23.24 -56.89
N ARG A 432 -28.01 -24.44 -57.44
CA ARG A 432 -27.06 -24.87 -58.50
C ARG A 432 -25.58 -25.12 -58.18
N GLU A 433 -25.28 -26.42 -58.27
CA GLU A 433 -23.99 -27.05 -58.51
C GLU A 433 -23.29 -26.54 -59.78
N LEU A 434 -21.94 -26.53 -59.74
CA LEU A 434 -21.10 -26.87 -60.89
C LEU A 434 -19.85 -27.63 -60.42
N ASN A 435 -19.62 -28.77 -61.08
CA ASN A 435 -18.57 -29.76 -60.90
C ASN A 435 -17.16 -29.28 -61.32
N GLY A 436 -16.11 -29.91 -60.78
CA GLY A 436 -14.77 -29.94 -61.39
C GLY A 436 -13.66 -30.57 -60.54
N HIS A 437 -13.14 -31.71 -60.99
CA HIS A 437 -12.15 -32.60 -60.36
C HIS A 437 -10.69 -32.07 -60.23
N ALA A 438 -9.96 -32.49 -59.18
CA ALA A 438 -8.68 -33.27 -59.24
C ALA A 438 -7.97 -33.38 -57.84
N MET A 439 -7.34 -34.55 -57.58
CA MET A 439 -6.68 -35.00 -56.32
C MET A 439 -5.12 -34.76 -56.34
N PRO A 440 -4.27 -35.14 -55.34
CA PRO A 440 -3.72 -34.25 -54.31
C PRO A 440 -2.16 -34.24 -54.20
N ARG A 441 -1.58 -33.38 -53.33
CA ARG A 441 -0.36 -33.52 -52.46
C ARG A 441 0.31 -32.15 -52.18
N PRO A 442 1.16 -31.96 -51.14
CA PRO A 442 1.37 -32.71 -49.89
C PRO A 442 1.09 -31.86 -48.62
N ILE A 443 1.13 -32.52 -47.46
CA ILE A 443 0.78 -32.01 -46.13
C ILE A 443 1.81 -30.97 -45.64
N GLU A 444 1.37 -29.74 -45.37
CA GLU A 444 2.07 -28.78 -44.50
C GLU A 444 1.41 -28.77 -43.12
N LEU A 445 2.24 -28.94 -42.09
CA LEU A 445 1.88 -28.87 -40.67
C LEU A 445 1.41 -27.45 -40.33
N ALA A 446 0.11 -27.21 -40.39
CA ALA A 446 -0.52 -26.04 -39.78
C ALA A 446 -1.02 -26.42 -38.38
N THR A 447 -0.29 -25.99 -37.35
CA THR A 447 -0.72 -25.98 -35.96
C THR A 447 -1.91 -25.04 -35.80
N ARG A 448 -3.14 -25.57 -35.96
CA ARG A 448 -4.37 -24.87 -35.62
C ARG A 448 -4.50 -24.77 -34.09
N GLY A 449 -4.06 -23.64 -33.53
CA GLY A 449 -4.63 -23.13 -32.28
C GLY A 449 -6.07 -22.65 -32.50
N PRO A 450 -6.92 -22.59 -31.46
CA PRO A 450 -8.32 -22.19 -31.62
C PRO A 450 -8.37 -20.77 -32.17
N ALA A 451 -9.25 -20.57 -33.15
CA ALA A 451 -9.39 -19.33 -33.91
C ALA A 451 -9.53 -18.12 -32.98
N ALA A 452 -8.53 -17.23 -33.03
CA ALA A 452 -8.72 -15.84 -32.64
C ALA A 452 -9.84 -15.29 -33.54
N SER A 453 -11.05 -15.13 -33.01
CA SER A 453 -12.03 -14.29 -33.68
C SER A 453 -11.40 -12.90 -33.74
N ALA A 454 -11.00 -12.48 -34.93
CA ALA A 454 -10.42 -11.17 -35.16
C ALA A 454 -11.36 -10.14 -34.56
N ILE A 455 -10.89 -9.39 -33.56
CA ILE A 455 -11.52 -8.14 -33.16
C ILE A 455 -11.31 -7.20 -34.34
N SER A 456 -12.18 -7.29 -35.36
CA SER A 456 -12.10 -6.51 -36.59
C SER A 456 -12.58 -5.07 -36.41
N ASP A 457 -12.76 -4.62 -35.17
CA ASP A 457 -13.20 -3.27 -34.91
C ASP A 457 -11.99 -2.36 -34.70
N ALA A 458 -11.43 -1.92 -35.82
CA ALA A 458 -10.32 -1.00 -35.89
C ALA A 458 -10.78 0.40 -35.48
N THR A 459 -11.06 0.63 -34.20
CA THR A 459 -11.10 2.00 -33.67
C THR A 459 -9.74 2.63 -33.99
N PRO A 460 -9.70 3.71 -34.79
CA PRO A 460 -8.44 4.31 -35.20
C PRO A 460 -7.71 4.85 -33.95
N LEU A 461 -6.45 4.48 -33.78
CA LEU A 461 -5.60 5.05 -32.74
C LEU A 461 -5.42 6.53 -33.03
N ARG A 462 -6.03 7.39 -32.21
CA ARG A 462 -5.98 8.84 -32.33
C ARG A 462 -5.67 9.50 -30.98
N PRO A 463 -5.02 10.68 -30.96
CA PRO A 463 -4.81 11.43 -29.73
C PRO A 463 -6.15 11.74 -29.04
N ILE A 464 -6.21 11.58 -27.72
CA ILE A 464 -7.39 11.93 -26.92
C ILE A 464 -7.31 13.43 -26.59
N ARG A 465 -8.23 14.24 -27.15
CA ARG A 465 -8.23 15.71 -26.97
C ARG A 465 -9.38 16.17 -26.09
N ASN A 466 -10.51 15.49 -26.16
CA ASN A 466 -11.75 15.81 -25.44
C ASN A 466 -12.38 14.55 -24.83
N ASP A 467 -13.48 14.74 -24.08
CA ASP A 467 -14.12 13.65 -23.34
C ASP A 467 -14.81 12.62 -24.25
N VAL A 468 -15.22 13.03 -25.46
CA VAL A 468 -15.75 12.11 -26.47
C VAL A 468 -14.66 11.16 -26.97
N ASP A 469 -13.47 11.69 -27.26
CA ASP A 469 -12.31 10.87 -27.63
C ASP A 469 -11.94 9.91 -26.48
N TYR A 470 -12.09 10.36 -25.23
CA TYR A 470 -11.80 9.56 -24.04
C TYR A 470 -12.79 8.40 -23.91
N ASP A 471 -14.09 8.67 -24.02
CA ASP A 471 -15.14 7.65 -23.90
C ASP A 471 -15.02 6.58 -25.00
N GLU A 472 -14.70 6.99 -26.22
CA GLU A 472 -14.44 6.07 -27.32
C GLU A 472 -13.18 5.23 -27.08
N ALA A 473 -12.06 5.86 -26.68
CA ALA A 473 -10.82 5.16 -26.37
C ALA A 473 -11.01 4.18 -25.19
N ALA A 474 -11.73 4.59 -24.14
CA ALA A 474 -12.05 3.76 -22.99
C ALA A 474 -12.99 2.61 -23.35
N SER A 475 -13.92 2.82 -24.28
CA SER A 475 -14.81 1.77 -24.79
C SER A 475 -14.06 0.76 -25.67
N ALA A 476 -13.16 1.23 -26.54
CA ALA A 476 -12.26 0.37 -27.30
C ALA A 476 -11.32 -0.43 -26.37
N TYR A 477 -10.72 0.23 -25.38
CA TYR A 477 -9.88 -0.40 -24.38
C TYR A 477 -10.63 -1.49 -23.60
N ARG A 478 -11.88 -1.23 -23.16
CA ARG A 478 -12.73 -2.24 -22.49
C ARG A 478 -12.98 -3.49 -23.33
N ARG A 479 -13.09 -3.36 -24.66
CA ARG A 479 -13.22 -4.50 -25.56
C ARG A 479 -11.95 -5.34 -25.62
N TYR A 480 -10.79 -4.69 -25.70
CA TYR A 480 -9.50 -5.39 -25.61
C TYR A 480 -9.31 -6.05 -24.25
N LEU A 481 -9.70 -5.40 -23.15
CA LEU A 481 -9.67 -6.02 -21.81
C LEU A 481 -10.56 -7.27 -21.74
N SER A 482 -11.76 -7.21 -22.34
CA SER A 482 -12.69 -8.33 -22.37
C SER A 482 -12.17 -9.51 -23.19
N ALA A 483 -11.49 -9.22 -24.30
CA ALA A 483 -10.89 -10.23 -25.16
C ALA A 483 -9.55 -10.76 -24.63
N ALA A 484 -8.89 -10.00 -23.75
CA ALA A 484 -7.63 -10.35 -23.09
C ALA A 484 -6.58 -10.93 -24.07
N PRO A 485 -6.17 -10.15 -25.08
CA PRO A 485 -5.23 -10.60 -26.11
C PRO A 485 -3.87 -10.98 -25.50
N LEU A 486 -3.26 -12.03 -26.04
CA LEU A 486 -1.93 -12.48 -25.61
C LEU A 486 -0.88 -11.38 -25.83
N PRO A 487 0.11 -11.23 -24.92
CA PRO A 487 1.22 -10.31 -25.11
C PRO A 487 1.93 -10.49 -26.46
N GLY A 488 2.39 -9.39 -27.05
CA GLY A 488 3.07 -9.39 -28.36
C GLY A 488 2.14 -9.44 -29.58
N THR A 489 0.84 -9.67 -29.41
CA THR A 489 -0.15 -9.56 -30.50
C THR A 489 -0.45 -8.10 -30.84
N GLU A 490 -0.88 -7.83 -32.09
CA GLU A 490 -1.30 -6.46 -32.48
C GLU A 490 -2.43 -5.93 -31.58
N ALA A 491 -3.36 -6.81 -31.20
CA ALA A 491 -4.46 -6.47 -30.28
C ALA A 491 -3.95 -6.07 -28.89
N ALA A 492 -2.95 -6.77 -28.34
CA ALA A 492 -2.33 -6.40 -27.06
C ALA A 492 -1.57 -5.06 -27.16
N ASN A 493 -0.82 -4.86 -28.23
CA ASN A 493 -0.10 -3.60 -28.48
C ASN A 493 -1.09 -2.42 -28.61
N ARG A 494 -2.21 -2.60 -29.32
CA ARG A 494 -3.26 -1.59 -29.42
C ARG A 494 -3.92 -1.29 -28.08
N ALA A 495 -4.21 -2.32 -27.28
CA ALA A 495 -4.75 -2.15 -25.93
C ALA A 495 -3.82 -1.33 -25.04
N GLU A 496 -2.51 -1.56 -25.14
CA GLU A 496 -1.49 -0.83 -24.40
C GLU A 496 -1.41 0.64 -24.82
N VAL A 497 -1.39 0.92 -26.12
CA VAL A 497 -1.38 2.31 -26.63
C VAL A 497 -2.62 3.07 -26.18
N LEU A 498 -3.80 2.46 -26.27
CA LEU A 498 -5.05 3.07 -25.78
C LEU A 498 -4.97 3.37 -24.29
N ARG A 499 -4.47 2.42 -23.49
CA ARG A 499 -4.28 2.60 -22.06
C ARG A 499 -3.35 3.77 -21.73
N LEU A 500 -2.21 3.87 -22.42
CA LEU A 500 -1.25 4.96 -22.22
C LEU A 500 -1.89 6.32 -22.53
N LEU A 501 -2.60 6.42 -23.65
CA LEU A 501 -3.31 7.64 -24.04
C LEU A 501 -4.38 8.03 -23.00
N ILE A 502 -5.16 7.06 -22.52
CA ILE A 502 -6.15 7.25 -21.45
C ILE A 502 -5.47 7.75 -20.17
N CYS A 503 -4.40 7.08 -19.72
CA CYS A 503 -3.65 7.49 -18.53
C CYS A 503 -3.10 8.91 -18.66
N THR A 504 -2.46 9.24 -19.77
CA THR A 504 -1.89 10.59 -20.01
C THR A 504 -2.99 11.65 -20.02
N TYR A 505 -4.14 11.35 -20.64
CA TYR A 505 -5.29 12.26 -20.67
C TYR A 505 -5.87 12.51 -19.26
N GLU A 506 -6.01 11.45 -18.46
CA GLU A 506 -6.47 11.53 -17.06
C GLU A 506 -5.48 12.27 -16.16
N GLU A 507 -4.17 12.06 -16.36
CA GLU A 507 -3.11 12.73 -15.61
C GLU A 507 -3.08 14.24 -15.89
N ALA A 508 -3.25 14.65 -17.15
CA ALA A 508 -3.32 16.06 -17.54
C ALA A 508 -4.54 16.78 -16.95
N ARG A 509 -5.65 16.07 -16.76
CA ARG A 509 -6.87 16.58 -16.14
C ARG A 509 -6.93 16.34 -14.63
N ARG A 510 -5.85 15.80 -14.03
CA ARG A 510 -5.82 15.53 -12.61
C ARG A 510 -5.83 16.87 -11.85
N PRO A 511 -6.82 17.10 -10.99
CA PRO A 511 -6.82 18.28 -10.14
C PRO A 511 -5.56 18.25 -9.27
N ALA A 512 -4.93 19.42 -9.06
CA ALA A 512 -3.82 19.54 -8.11
C ALA A 512 -4.20 18.89 -6.77
N ALA A 513 -3.25 18.32 -6.04
CA ALA A 513 -3.54 17.53 -4.82
C ALA A 513 -4.36 18.28 -3.74
N ASN A 514 -4.36 19.62 -3.82
CA ASN A 514 -5.08 20.55 -2.95
C ASN A 514 -6.44 21.01 -3.51
N HIS A 515 -6.83 20.58 -4.72
CA HIS A 515 -8.09 20.97 -5.36
C HIS A 515 -9.27 20.17 -4.78
N PRO A 516 -10.45 20.80 -4.58
CA PRO A 516 -11.65 20.15 -4.05
C PRO A 516 -12.04 18.84 -4.74
N ALA A 517 -11.90 18.81 -6.06
CA ALA A 517 -12.14 17.63 -6.89
C ALA A 517 -11.28 16.42 -6.50
N ALA A 518 -10.01 16.63 -6.13
CA ALA A 518 -9.15 15.55 -5.67
C ALA A 518 -9.61 14.96 -4.32
N ALA A 519 -10.26 15.75 -3.47
CA ALA A 519 -10.88 15.25 -2.25
C ALA A 519 -12.18 14.49 -2.53
N LEU A 520 -13.00 14.94 -3.48
CA LEU A 520 -14.18 14.22 -3.93
C LEU A 520 -13.85 12.85 -4.50
N ILE A 521 -12.87 12.79 -5.41
CA ILE A 521 -12.40 11.52 -6.00
C ILE A 521 -11.96 10.55 -4.90
N ARG A 522 -11.17 11.01 -3.92
CA ARG A 522 -10.76 10.16 -2.78
C ARG A 522 -11.93 9.66 -1.95
N VAL A 523 -12.95 10.49 -1.71
CA VAL A 523 -14.13 10.07 -0.97
C VAL A 523 -14.93 9.05 -1.77
N MET A 524 -15.14 9.30 -3.07
CA MET A 524 -15.81 8.40 -3.99
C MET A 524 -15.13 7.02 -4.01
N ASP A 525 -13.81 6.99 -4.14
CA ASP A 525 -13.03 5.75 -4.11
C ASP A 525 -13.13 5.02 -2.75
N SER A 526 -13.10 5.78 -1.65
CA SER A 526 -13.15 5.19 -0.29
C SER A 526 -14.52 4.64 0.10
N GLN A 527 -15.60 5.16 -0.48
CA GLN A 527 -16.99 4.80 -0.17
C GLN A 527 -17.65 3.98 -1.28
N GLY A 528 -16.94 3.71 -2.39
CA GLY A 528 -17.50 3.01 -3.56
C GLY A 528 -18.57 3.82 -4.30
N LYS A 529 -18.53 5.16 -4.25
CA LYS A 529 -19.47 6.04 -4.95
C LYS A 529 -19.00 6.32 -6.38
N THR A 530 -19.93 6.44 -7.29
CA THR A 530 -19.70 6.66 -8.72
C THR A 530 -19.95 8.12 -9.12
N GLU A 531 -19.48 8.50 -10.30
CA GLU A 531 -19.76 9.83 -10.87
C GLU A 531 -21.27 10.07 -11.07
N ARG A 532 -22.03 9.01 -11.34
CA ARG A 532 -23.50 9.07 -11.40
C ARG A 532 -24.10 9.44 -10.05
N ASP A 533 -23.53 8.96 -8.96
CA ASP A 533 -23.97 9.34 -7.61
C ASP A 533 -23.66 10.80 -7.31
N LEU A 534 -22.54 11.32 -7.81
CA LEU A 534 -22.21 12.74 -7.68
C LEU A 534 -23.20 13.59 -8.49
N ALA A 535 -23.50 13.19 -9.72
CA ALA A 535 -24.47 13.84 -10.59
C ALA A 535 -25.87 13.93 -9.98
N MET A 536 -26.29 12.94 -9.17
CA MET A 536 -27.56 13.00 -8.42
C MET A 536 -27.58 14.09 -7.35
N LEU A 537 -26.41 14.50 -6.86
CA LEU A 537 -26.29 15.57 -5.85
C LEU A 537 -26.08 16.95 -6.49
N VAL A 538 -25.16 17.06 -7.45
CA VAL A 538 -24.71 18.36 -7.99
C VAL A 538 -25.25 18.69 -9.38
N GLY A 539 -26.14 17.85 -9.92
CA GLY A 539 -26.74 17.98 -11.24
C GLY A 539 -25.92 17.30 -12.36
N ALA A 540 -26.63 16.72 -13.33
CA ALA A 540 -26.05 15.87 -14.39
C ALA A 540 -25.02 16.56 -15.29
N ILE A 541 -25.14 17.87 -15.50
CA ILE A 541 -24.27 18.63 -16.41
C ILE A 541 -22.94 19.03 -15.72
N GLY A 542 -22.87 19.02 -14.37
CA GLY A 542 -21.73 19.57 -13.63
C GLY A 542 -20.77 18.56 -13.01
N ALA A 543 -21.13 17.28 -12.89
CA ALA A 543 -20.33 16.31 -12.13
C ALA A 543 -18.95 16.04 -12.75
N SER A 544 -18.88 15.82 -14.07
CA SER A 544 -17.62 15.60 -14.79
C SER A 544 -16.73 16.85 -14.79
N GLU A 545 -17.32 18.03 -14.99
CA GLU A 545 -16.63 19.32 -14.95
C GLU A 545 -16.08 19.64 -13.54
N ILE A 546 -16.80 19.26 -12.49
CA ILE A 546 -16.34 19.39 -11.11
C ILE A 546 -15.19 18.44 -10.82
N LEU A 547 -15.25 17.19 -11.31
CA LEU A 547 -14.20 16.19 -11.09
C LEU A 547 -12.91 16.47 -11.87
N SER A 548 -13.02 17.06 -13.06
CA SER A 548 -11.89 17.53 -13.86
C SER A 548 -11.33 18.88 -13.39
N GLY A 549 -12.03 19.57 -12.49
CA GLY A 549 -11.64 20.88 -11.96
C GLY A 549 -11.95 22.05 -12.89
N ALA A 550 -12.68 21.82 -13.99
CA ALA A 550 -13.19 22.86 -14.87
C ALA A 550 -14.28 23.73 -14.21
N ARG A 551 -14.93 23.22 -13.15
CA ARG A 551 -16.00 23.92 -12.43
C ARG A 551 -15.86 23.83 -10.92
N THR A 552 -16.08 24.95 -10.23
CA THR A 552 -16.03 25.02 -8.76
C THR A 552 -17.33 24.56 -8.12
N LEU A 553 -17.25 23.94 -6.95
CA LEU A 553 -18.41 23.58 -6.13
C LEU A 553 -19.12 24.83 -5.60
N THR A 554 -20.44 24.87 -5.68
CA THR A 554 -21.26 25.92 -5.05
C THR A 554 -21.45 25.62 -3.56
N VAL A 555 -21.88 26.64 -2.80
CA VAL A 555 -22.16 26.48 -1.35
C VAL A 555 -23.24 25.42 -1.10
N ASP A 556 -24.22 25.28 -1.99
CA ASP A 556 -25.27 24.27 -1.86
C ASP A 556 -24.78 22.86 -2.19
N HIS A 557 -23.92 22.71 -3.20
CA HIS A 557 -23.22 21.44 -3.46
C HIS A 557 -22.39 21.00 -2.24
N LEU A 558 -21.67 21.95 -1.61
CA LEU A 558 -20.89 21.67 -0.40
C LEU A 558 -21.77 21.20 0.78
N ARG A 559 -22.99 21.73 0.91
CA ARG A 559 -23.94 21.31 1.95
C ARG A 559 -24.45 19.89 1.69
N GLN A 560 -24.86 19.61 0.45
CA GLN A 560 -25.35 18.28 0.05
C GLN A 560 -24.26 17.21 0.18
N LEU A 561 -23.04 17.49 -0.30
CA LEU A 561 -21.91 16.56 -0.17
C LEU A 561 -21.52 16.31 1.29
N ARG A 562 -21.76 17.28 2.18
CA ARG A 562 -21.55 17.11 3.62
C ARG A 562 -22.65 16.27 4.26
N SER A 563 -23.93 16.52 3.93
CA SER A 563 -25.06 15.79 4.53
C SER A 563 -25.14 14.35 4.03
N GLU A 564 -24.97 14.14 2.72
CA GLU A 564 -25.17 12.85 2.08
C GLU A 564 -23.91 11.98 2.11
N TRP A 565 -22.73 12.56 1.89
CA TRP A 565 -21.47 11.82 1.74
C TRP A 565 -20.49 12.04 2.89
N GLY A 566 -20.85 12.86 3.88
CA GLY A 566 -20.03 13.13 5.06
C GLY A 566 -18.72 13.87 4.74
N VAL A 567 -18.61 14.52 3.57
CA VAL A 567 -17.36 15.16 3.17
C VAL A 567 -17.11 16.41 4.01
N PRO A 568 -15.97 16.52 4.71
CA PRO A 568 -15.66 17.74 5.47
C PRO A 568 -15.50 18.91 4.51
N ALA A 569 -16.24 20.00 4.71
CA ALA A 569 -16.17 21.20 3.86
C ALA A 569 -14.74 21.75 3.72
N ALA A 570 -13.88 21.55 4.74
CA ALA A 570 -12.46 21.94 4.71
C ALA A 570 -11.59 21.14 3.71
N SER A 571 -12.11 20.04 3.16
CA SER A 571 -11.44 19.26 2.11
C SER A 571 -11.91 19.66 0.70
N LEU A 572 -12.95 20.49 0.60
CA LEU A 572 -13.62 20.88 -0.64
C LEU A 572 -13.50 22.40 -0.94
N VAL A 573 -12.63 23.10 -0.22
CA VAL A 573 -12.35 24.54 -0.34
C VAL A 573 -10.86 24.75 -0.44
#